data_AF-A0A1H8VUV3-F1
#
_entry.id   AF-A0A1H8VUV3-F1
#
_cell.length_a   1.000
_cell.length_b   1.000
_cell.length_c   1.000
_cell.angle_alpha   90.00
_cell.angle_beta   90.00
_cell.angle_gamma   90.00
#
_symmetry.space_group_name_H-M   'P 1'
#
loop_
_entity.id
_entity.type
_entity.pdbx_description
1 polymer ?
#
loop_
_entity_poly.entity_id
_entity_poly.type
_entity_poly.pdbx_seq_one_letter_code
_entity_poly.pdbx_strand_id
1 'polypeptide(L)'
;MKYSISEIEKITGLPASTLRYYEQEGILPNVNRNARGRREYTDEVLDWLELVVALKDTGMSIDEIKAYTALIRQGDETLNARRDFLSEHKMKVEKTVAQTQFHLEKIIRKIAIYDILMHKKLTSKETLI
;
A
#
# COMPACT_ATOMS: atom_id res chain seq x y z
N MET A 1 -5.66 -22.08 -0.30
CA MET A 1 -4.67 -22.69 0.61
C MET A 1 -4.89 -22.20 2.04
N LYS A 2 -4.11 -22.67 3.01
CA LYS A 2 -4.09 -22.17 4.38
C LYS A 2 -2.68 -21.69 4.71
N TYR A 3 -2.56 -20.51 5.29
CA TYR A 3 -1.28 -19.90 5.65
C TYR A 3 -1.19 -19.72 7.17
N SER A 4 -0.02 -19.98 7.71
CA SER A 4 0.36 -19.56 9.06
C SER A 4 0.59 -18.05 9.12
N ILE A 5 0.56 -17.50 10.34
CA ILE A 5 0.86 -16.08 10.54
C ILE A 5 2.24 -15.69 9.98
N SER A 6 3.25 -16.55 10.15
CA SER A 6 4.60 -16.31 9.64
C SER A 6 4.69 -16.33 8.11
N GLU A 7 3.82 -17.08 7.43
CA GLU A 7 3.76 -17.05 5.97
C GLU A 7 3.09 -15.77 5.49
N ILE A 8 1.99 -15.35 6.12
CA ILE A 8 1.34 -14.07 5.83
C ILE A 8 2.29 -12.89 6.08
N GLU A 9 3.06 -12.90 7.16
CA GLU A 9 4.08 -11.87 7.41
C GLU A 9 5.09 -11.76 6.27
N LYS A 10 5.54 -12.92 5.74
CA LYS A 10 6.49 -12.95 4.61
C LYS A 10 5.88 -12.46 3.30
N ILE A 11 4.61 -12.79 3.04
CA ILE A 11 3.93 -12.42 1.79
C ILE A 11 3.56 -10.94 1.80
N THR A 12 2.92 -10.47 2.89
CA THR A 12 2.34 -9.13 2.99
C THR A 12 3.32 -8.08 3.54
N GLY A 13 4.41 -8.51 4.18
CA GLY A 13 5.32 -7.62 4.91
C GLY A 13 4.74 -7.05 6.21
N LEU A 14 3.49 -7.39 6.56
CA LEU A 14 2.86 -6.93 7.80
C LEU A 14 3.36 -7.75 8.98
N PRO A 15 3.88 -7.13 10.06
CA PRO A 15 4.24 -7.85 11.27
C PRO A 15 3.04 -8.56 11.91
N ALA A 16 3.29 -9.65 12.62
CA ALA A 16 2.25 -10.42 13.32
C ALA A 16 1.51 -9.57 14.35
N SER A 17 2.16 -8.56 14.95
CA SER A 17 1.50 -7.58 15.82
C SER A 17 0.45 -6.77 15.06
N THR A 18 0.75 -6.34 13.83
CA THR A 18 -0.19 -5.61 12.96
C THR A 18 -1.35 -6.48 12.52
N LEU A 19 -1.10 -7.76 12.16
CA LEU A 19 -2.16 -8.69 11.83
C LEU A 19 -3.11 -8.94 13.01
N ARG A 20 -2.56 -9.07 14.22
CA ARG A 20 -3.35 -9.17 15.47
C ARG A 20 -4.14 -7.89 15.74
N TYR A 21 -3.53 -6.74 15.52
CA TYR A 21 -4.19 -5.44 15.66
C TYR A 21 -5.34 -5.30 14.66
N TYR A 22 -5.16 -5.66 13.40
CA TYR A 22 -6.22 -5.63 12.39
C TYR A 22 -7.38 -6.58 12.70
N GLU A 23 -7.10 -7.74 13.28
CA GLU A 23 -8.14 -8.63 13.81
C GLU A 23 -8.90 -7.98 14.98
N GLN A 24 -8.20 -7.34 15.92
CA GLN A 24 -8.82 -6.66 17.07
C GLN A 24 -9.68 -5.45 16.67
N GLU A 25 -9.22 -4.66 15.71
CA GLU A 25 -9.96 -3.51 15.17
C GLU A 25 -11.10 -3.91 14.22
N GLY A 26 -11.23 -5.21 13.93
CA GLY A 26 -12.23 -5.72 13.02
C GLY A 26 -11.99 -5.28 11.57
N ILE A 27 -10.75 -5.05 11.16
CA ILE A 27 -10.37 -4.90 9.75
C ILE A 27 -10.27 -6.28 9.11
N LEU A 28 -9.70 -7.25 9.83
CA LEU A 28 -9.77 -8.64 9.45
C LEU A 28 -11.02 -9.29 10.05
N PRO A 29 -11.67 -10.23 9.32
CA PRO A 29 -12.61 -11.14 9.97
C PRO A 29 -11.89 -11.99 11.01
N ASN A 30 -12.66 -12.59 11.94
CA ASN A 30 -12.09 -13.51 12.92
C ASN A 30 -11.32 -14.63 12.22
N VAL A 31 -10.02 -14.75 12.54
CA VAL A 31 -9.14 -15.69 11.85
C VAL A 31 -9.35 -17.08 12.44
N ASN A 32 -9.54 -18.07 11.56
CA ASN A 32 -9.69 -19.46 11.95
C ASN A 32 -8.47 -19.96 12.73
N ARG A 33 -8.69 -20.96 13.58
CA ARG A 33 -7.61 -21.63 14.30
C ARG A 33 -7.54 -23.09 13.90
N ASN A 34 -6.33 -23.61 13.77
CA ASN A 34 -6.11 -25.02 13.49
C ASN A 34 -6.23 -25.88 14.74
N ALA A 35 -6.09 -27.20 14.57
CA ALA A 35 -6.16 -28.18 15.65
C ALA A 35 -5.15 -27.94 16.79
N ARG A 36 -4.09 -27.16 16.55
CA ARG A 36 -3.08 -26.77 17.56
C ARG A 36 -3.34 -25.37 18.15
N GLY A 37 -4.50 -24.78 17.88
CA GLY A 37 -4.91 -23.45 18.38
C GLY A 37 -4.22 -22.26 17.70
N ARG A 38 -3.46 -22.48 16.61
CA ARG A 38 -2.74 -21.42 15.88
C ARG A 38 -3.61 -20.83 14.78
N ARG A 39 -3.46 -19.54 14.51
CA ARG A 39 -4.18 -18.83 13.44
C ARG A 39 -3.84 -19.40 12.07
N GLU A 40 -4.86 -19.59 11.25
CA GLU A 40 -4.78 -20.00 9.85
C GLU A 40 -5.58 -19.04 8.96
N TYR A 41 -4.88 -18.49 7.98
CA TYR A 41 -5.41 -17.52 7.03
C TYR A 41 -5.74 -18.23 5.71
N THR A 42 -6.81 -17.83 5.05
CA THR A 42 -7.21 -18.34 3.72
C THR A 42 -6.70 -17.43 2.62
N ASP A 43 -6.81 -17.88 1.36
CA ASP A 43 -6.53 -17.04 0.19
C ASP A 43 -7.39 -15.77 0.20
N GLU A 44 -8.69 -15.88 0.52
CA GLU A 44 -9.59 -14.73 0.64
C GLU A 44 -9.12 -13.69 1.67
N VAL A 45 -8.55 -14.14 2.80
CA VAL A 45 -8.00 -13.22 3.80
C VAL A 45 -6.68 -12.61 3.29
N LEU A 46 -5.89 -13.35 2.52
CA LEU A 46 -4.68 -12.83 1.90
C LEU A 46 -5.00 -11.75 0.87
N ASP A 47 -5.93 -12.01 -0.06
CA ASP A 47 -6.38 -11.04 -1.07
C ASP A 47 -6.90 -9.75 -0.40
N TRP A 48 -7.65 -9.90 0.68
CA TRP A 48 -8.11 -8.77 1.49
C TRP A 48 -6.95 -8.00 2.13
N LEU A 49 -5.96 -8.69 2.69
CA LEU A 49 -4.78 -8.05 3.29
C LEU A 49 -3.96 -7.29 2.25
N GLU A 50 -3.78 -7.84 1.06
CA GLU A 50 -3.10 -7.15 -0.05
C GLU A 50 -3.81 -5.84 -0.41
N LEU A 51 -5.15 -5.86 -0.47
CA LEU A 51 -5.93 -4.65 -0.67
C LEU A 51 -5.77 -3.65 0.49
N VAL A 52 -5.83 -4.12 1.75
CA VAL A 52 -5.63 -3.26 2.93
C VAL A 52 -4.25 -2.59 2.91
N VAL A 53 -3.21 -3.33 2.53
CA VAL A 53 -1.85 -2.79 2.35
C VAL A 53 -1.85 -1.71 1.27
N ALA A 54 -2.43 -1.99 0.10
CA ALA A 54 -2.50 -1.01 -0.99
C ALA A 54 -3.26 0.27 -0.59
N LEU A 55 -4.40 0.15 0.10
CA LEU A 55 -5.19 1.29 0.59
C LEU A 55 -4.39 2.13 1.59
N LYS A 56 -3.76 1.47 2.58
CA LYS A 56 -2.94 2.13 3.60
C LYS A 56 -1.75 2.86 2.98
N ASP A 57 -0.99 2.18 2.11
CA ASP A 57 0.24 2.74 1.54
C ASP A 57 -0.04 3.85 0.52
N THR A 58 -1.27 3.92 0.01
CA THR A 58 -1.77 5.05 -0.80
C THR A 58 -2.44 6.15 0.03
N GLY A 59 -2.30 6.11 1.36
CA GLY A 59 -2.66 7.20 2.26
C GLY A 59 -4.04 7.09 2.90
N MET A 60 -4.74 5.97 2.75
CA MET A 60 -5.99 5.74 3.49
C MET A 60 -5.70 5.49 4.97
N SER A 61 -6.43 6.17 5.84
CA SER A 61 -6.31 5.99 7.29
C SER A 61 -6.92 4.66 7.74
N ILE A 62 -6.48 4.18 8.92
CA ILE A 62 -7.04 2.98 9.55
C ILE A 62 -8.56 3.13 9.81
N ASP A 63 -9.01 4.33 10.19
CA ASP A 63 -10.44 4.58 10.44
C ASP A 63 -11.27 4.52 9.16
N GLU A 64 -10.75 5.03 8.03
CA GLU A 64 -11.36 4.88 6.72
C GLU A 64 -11.45 3.40 6.29
N ILE A 65 -10.38 2.63 6.51
CA ILE A 65 -10.37 1.18 6.21
C ILE A 65 -11.42 0.45 7.08
N LYS A 66 -11.57 0.83 8.36
CA LYS A 66 -12.61 0.29 9.23
C LYS A 66 -14.02 0.64 8.73
N ALA A 67 -14.24 1.87 8.30
CA ALA A 67 -15.52 2.30 7.70
C ALA A 67 -15.85 1.49 6.43
N TYR A 68 -14.86 1.28 5.56
CA TYR A 68 -15.00 0.45 4.37
C TYR A 68 -15.30 -1.01 4.72
N THR A 69 -14.63 -1.56 5.73
CA THR A 69 -14.88 -2.92 6.23
C THR A 69 -16.30 -3.06 6.80
N ALA A 70 -16.83 -2.03 7.45
CA ALA A 70 -18.20 -2.02 7.95
C ALA A 70 -19.24 -2.03 6.82
N LEU A 71 -18.94 -1.43 5.66
CA LEU A 71 -19.78 -1.57 4.46
C LEU A 71 -19.75 -3.00 3.95
N ILE A 72 -18.57 -3.64 3.87
CA ILE A 72 -18.42 -5.03 3.41
C ILE A 72 -19.31 -5.98 4.23
N ARG A 73 -19.33 -5.80 5.55
CA ARG A 73 -20.11 -6.64 6.49
C ARG A 73 -21.63 -6.59 6.28
N GLN A 74 -22.14 -5.52 5.68
CA GLN A 74 -23.59 -5.38 5.42
C GLN A 74 -24.04 -6.20 4.19
N GLY A 75 -23.12 -6.88 3.50
CA GLY A 75 -23.49 -7.69 2.33
C GLY A 75 -23.92 -6.83 1.15
N ASP A 76 -24.53 -7.47 0.15
CA ASP A 76 -24.63 -6.91 -1.21
C ASP A 76 -25.42 -5.59 -1.31
N GLU A 77 -26.21 -5.23 -0.30
CA GLU A 77 -26.92 -3.96 -0.19
C GLU A 77 -26.00 -2.74 -0.27
N THR A 78 -24.71 -2.88 0.11
CA THR A 78 -23.74 -1.78 0.13
C THR A 78 -22.78 -1.76 -1.05
N LEU A 79 -22.98 -2.58 -2.09
CA LEU A 79 -22.07 -2.66 -3.24
C LEU A 79 -21.82 -1.28 -3.90
N ASN A 80 -22.86 -0.47 -4.06
CA ASN A 80 -22.73 0.89 -4.58
C ASN A 80 -21.89 1.79 -3.66
N ALA A 81 -22.17 1.78 -2.35
CA ALA A 81 -21.41 2.57 -1.38
C ALA A 81 -19.92 2.17 -1.33
N ARG A 82 -19.62 0.86 -1.44
CA ARG A 82 -18.25 0.35 -1.51
C ARG A 82 -17.53 0.82 -2.78
N ARG A 83 -18.22 0.75 -3.92
CA ARG A 83 -17.69 1.22 -5.20
C ARG A 83 -17.39 2.71 -5.15
N ASP A 84 -18.31 3.51 -4.62
CA ASP A 84 -18.16 4.96 -4.52
C ASP A 84 -17.00 5.33 -3.58
N PHE A 85 -16.88 4.64 -2.44
CA PHE A 85 -15.77 4.80 -1.50
C PHE A 85 -14.40 4.55 -2.17
N LEU A 86 -14.26 3.43 -2.88
CA LEU A 86 -13.03 3.13 -3.62
C LEU A 86 -12.79 4.09 -4.79
N SER A 87 -13.86 4.58 -5.43
CA SER A 87 -13.76 5.55 -6.53
C SER A 87 -13.24 6.90 -6.04
N GLU A 88 -13.70 7.35 -4.87
CA GLU A 88 -13.19 8.57 -4.25
C GLU A 88 -11.70 8.44 -3.89
N HIS A 89 -11.32 7.31 -3.28
CA HIS A 89 -9.90 7.07 -2.96
C HIS A 89 -9.05 6.99 -4.22
N LYS A 90 -9.52 6.28 -5.25
CA LYS A 90 -8.85 6.21 -6.56
C LYS A 90 -8.54 7.60 -7.11
N MET A 91 -9.49 8.54 -7.06
CA MET A 91 -9.25 9.92 -7.51
C MET A 91 -8.16 10.63 -6.70
N LYS A 92 -8.11 10.40 -5.37
CA LYS A 92 -7.04 10.93 -4.51
C LYS A 92 -5.67 10.35 -4.91
N VAL A 93 -5.60 9.04 -5.16
CA VAL A 93 -4.38 8.37 -5.60
C VAL A 93 -3.91 8.88 -6.96
N GLU A 94 -4.80 8.98 -7.95
CA GLU A 94 -4.47 9.49 -9.29
C GLU A 94 -3.91 10.91 -9.24
N LYS A 95 -4.47 11.77 -8.39
CA LYS A 95 -3.96 13.12 -8.16
C LYS A 95 -2.55 13.10 -7.57
N THR A 96 -2.31 12.27 -6.56
CA THR A 96 -0.98 12.11 -5.96
C THR A 96 0.04 11.59 -6.97
N VAL A 97 -0.32 10.60 -7.79
CA VAL A 97 0.55 10.06 -8.85
C VAL A 97 0.95 11.16 -9.83
N ALA A 98 -0.01 11.95 -10.32
CA ALA A 98 0.27 13.05 -11.24
C ALA A 98 1.18 14.11 -10.62
N GLN A 99 0.97 14.46 -9.35
CA GLN A 99 1.82 15.40 -8.62
C GLN A 99 3.24 14.86 -8.42
N THR A 100 3.37 13.60 -8.03
CA THR A 100 4.68 12.95 -7.85
C THR A 100 5.44 12.86 -9.17
N GLN A 101 4.78 12.53 -10.28
CA GLN A 101 5.39 12.53 -11.61
C GLN A 101 5.90 13.92 -12.00
N PHE A 102 5.08 14.96 -11.80
CA PHE A 102 5.48 16.35 -12.03
C PHE A 102 6.69 16.78 -11.19
N HIS A 103 6.77 16.33 -9.93
CA HIS A 103 7.92 16.59 -9.08
C HIS A 103 9.17 15.82 -9.52
N LEU A 104 9.01 14.57 -9.93
CA LEU A 104 10.09 13.72 -10.44
C LEU A 104 10.75 14.35 -11.67
N GLU A 105 9.97 14.91 -12.61
CA GLU A 105 10.51 15.61 -13.78
C GLU A 105 11.42 16.78 -13.41
N LYS A 106 11.04 17.57 -12.40
CA LYS A 106 11.88 18.68 -11.90
C LYS A 106 13.21 18.18 -11.32
N ILE A 107 13.17 17.06 -10.59
CA ILE A 107 14.35 16.43 -10.02
C ILE A 107 15.27 15.91 -11.14
N ILE A 108 14.72 15.20 -12.12
CA ILE A 108 15.46 14.70 -13.30
C ILE A 108 16.15 15.85 -14.04
N ARG A 109 15.42 16.95 -14.30
CA ARG A 109 16.00 18.15 -14.93
C ARG A 109 17.18 18.69 -14.12
N LYS A 110 17.08 18.71 -12.79
CA LYS A 110 18.14 19.24 -11.94
C LYS A 110 19.38 18.34 -11.96
N ILE A 111 19.19 17.02 -11.97
CA ILE A 111 20.28 16.04 -12.12
C ILE A 111 21.01 16.28 -13.45
N ALA A 112 20.28 16.38 -14.57
CA ALA A 112 20.88 16.61 -15.88
C ALA A 112 21.70 17.91 -15.97
N ILE A 113 21.26 18.97 -15.29
CA ILE A 113 22.05 20.21 -15.19
C ILE A 113 23.40 19.94 -14.51
N TYR A 114 23.40 19.17 -13.41
CA TYR A 114 24.63 18.83 -12.71
C TYR A 114 25.56 17.96 -13.55
N ASP A 115 25.03 16.99 -14.29
CA ASP A 115 25.82 16.14 -15.18
C ASP A 115 26.56 16.97 -16.25
N ILE A 116 25.87 17.94 -16.86
CA ILE A 116 26.46 18.86 -17.85
C ILE A 116 27.55 19.73 -17.19
N LEU A 117 27.29 20.28 -16.01
CA LEU A 117 28.26 21.13 -15.31
C LEU A 117 29.51 20.34 -14.89
N MET A 118 29.33 19.09 -14.46
CA MET A 118 30.43 18.19 -14.14
C MET A 118 31.26 17.89 -15.39
N HIS A 119 30.63 17.51 -16.50
CA HIS A 119 31.32 17.25 -17.76
C HIS A 119 32.13 18.48 -18.23
N LYS A 120 31.53 19.67 -18.20
CA LYS A 120 32.24 20.92 -18.54
C LYS A 120 33.48 21.12 -17.65
N LYS A 121 33.35 20.93 -16.33
CA LYS A 121 34.46 21.08 -15.39
C LYS A 121 35.61 20.10 -15.64
N LEU A 122 35.32 18.87 -16.07
CA LEU A 122 36.35 17.90 -16.45
C LEU A 122 37.07 18.33 -17.74
N THR A 123 36.32 18.68 -18.80
CA THR A 123 36.91 19.10 -20.08
C THR A 123 37.77 20.36 -19.96
N SER A 124 37.39 21.33 -19.10
CA SER A 124 38.18 22.55 -18.87
C SER A 124 39.49 22.31 -18.11
N LYS A 125 39.62 21.18 -17.40
CA LYS A 125 40.88 20.80 -16.71
C LYS A 125 41.86 20.10 -17.64
N GLU A 126 41.38 19.37 -18.63
CA GLU A 126 42.23 18.61 -19.57
C GLU A 126 42.87 19.50 -20.64
N THR A 127 42.29 20.66 -20.96
CA THR A 127 42.84 21.60 -21.96
C THR A 127 43.93 22.54 -21.38
N LEU A 128 44.20 22.46 -20.07
CA LEU A 128 45.19 23.31 -19.39
C LEU A 128 46.53 22.59 -19.09
N ILE A 129 46.73 21.39 -19.65
CA ILE A 129 47.96 20.59 -19.60
C ILE A 129 48.48 20.43 -21.02
#